data_AF-A0A963GQZ8-F1
#
_entry.id   AF-A0A963GQZ8-F1
#
_cell.length_a   1.000
_cell.length_b   1.000
_cell.length_c   1.000
_cell.angle_alpha   90.00
_cell.angle_beta   90.00
_cell.angle_gamma   90.00
#
_symmetry.space_group_name_H-M   'P 1'
#
loop_
_entity.id
_entity.type
_entity.pdbx_description
1 polymer ?
#
loop_
_entity_poly.entity_id
_entity_poly.type
_entity_poly.pdbx_seq_one_letter_code
_entity_poly.pdbx_strand_id
1 'polypeptide(L)'
;MSKPNARLTLEFALDLRVPDAMTAHDHGALCQELCEMLGATVLKGLPAISTKQLAKAGVSLLGHHHHATVENLAAPALDAATVARVTAHLTDDEIAQLCRSAAAQAPSAEDDLLRYLRRQALAMVGEYRLVPCRLKALQSSGTASELEGRLNLTNGSVMLDEAFRKIRLKGDQGPIAVSVEGLAAVLRATLSGHTLSGPVLAVEVDHLAPHRPQLIALWQRG
;
A
#
# COMPACT_ATOMS: atom_id res chain seq x y z
N MET A 1 34.95 17.26 17.92
CA MET A 1 34.27 18.25 17.05
C MET A 1 33.83 17.53 15.77
N SER A 2 32.53 17.54 15.47
CA SER A 2 31.99 16.96 14.22
C SER A 2 32.48 17.79 13.03
N LYS A 3 33.08 17.15 12.02
CA LYS A 3 33.43 17.83 10.76
C LYS A 3 32.12 18.23 10.06
N PRO A 4 31.99 19.44 9.50
CA PRO A 4 30.77 19.85 8.81
C PRO A 4 30.62 19.06 7.51
N ASN A 5 29.65 18.13 7.49
CA ASN A 5 29.24 17.44 6.27
C ASN A 5 28.06 18.20 5.66
N ALA A 6 28.10 18.44 4.36
CA ALA A 6 27.00 19.01 3.59
C ALA A 6 26.49 17.99 2.56
N ARG A 7 25.17 17.96 2.33
CA ARG A 7 24.56 17.18 1.24
C ARG A 7 24.23 18.12 0.09
N LEU A 8 24.79 17.83 -1.08
CA LEU A 8 24.44 18.48 -2.35
C LEU A 8 23.58 17.51 -3.17
N THR A 9 22.39 17.93 -3.57
CA THR A 9 21.49 17.18 -4.46
C THR A 9 21.46 17.88 -5.82
N LEU A 10 21.72 17.12 -6.89
CA LEU A 10 21.63 17.58 -8.28
C LEU A 10 20.67 16.64 -9.02
N GLU A 11 19.59 17.19 -9.57
CA GLU A 11 18.56 16.42 -10.29
C GLU A 11 18.63 16.73 -11.78
N PHE A 12 18.63 15.68 -12.60
CA PHE A 12 18.59 15.77 -14.05
C PHE A 12 17.43 14.91 -14.55
N ALA A 13 16.53 15.50 -15.34
CA ALA A 13 15.43 14.79 -15.98
C ALA A 13 15.73 14.65 -17.49
N LEU A 14 15.39 13.48 -18.03
CA LEU A 14 15.56 13.14 -19.44
C LEU A 14 14.19 12.78 -20.00
N ASP A 15 13.68 13.58 -20.92
CA ASP A 15 12.47 13.24 -21.67
C ASP A 15 12.85 12.35 -22.86
N LEU A 16 12.49 11.08 -22.77
CA LEU A 16 12.91 10.05 -23.71
C LEU A 16 11.74 9.60 -24.57
N ARG A 17 11.98 9.44 -25.87
CA ARG A 17 11.11 8.65 -26.73
C ARG A 17 11.60 7.21 -26.71
N VAL A 18 10.86 6.33 -26.06
CA VAL A 18 11.17 4.89 -25.99
C VAL A 18 10.52 4.13 -27.15
N PRO A 19 11.12 3.02 -27.64
CA PRO A 19 10.50 2.12 -28.60
C PRO A 19 9.20 1.47 -28.07
N ASP A 20 8.26 1.15 -28.96
CA ASP A 20 6.98 0.50 -28.60
C ASP A 20 7.19 -0.85 -27.89
N ALA A 21 8.27 -1.56 -28.19
CA ALA A 21 8.61 -2.80 -27.49
C ALA A 21 8.80 -2.59 -25.97
N MET A 22 9.28 -1.40 -25.58
CA MET A 22 9.54 -1.07 -24.19
C MET A 22 8.30 -0.55 -23.44
N THR A 23 7.21 -0.20 -24.15
CA THR A 23 5.99 0.29 -23.51
C THR A 23 5.22 -0.81 -22.77
N ALA A 24 5.55 -2.07 -23.02
CA ALA A 24 4.99 -3.22 -22.32
C ALA A 24 5.71 -3.53 -21.00
N HIS A 25 6.88 -2.94 -20.75
CA HIS A 25 7.62 -3.15 -19.50
C HIS A 25 6.94 -2.45 -18.32
N ASP A 26 6.97 -3.10 -17.16
CA ASP A 26 6.66 -2.40 -15.91
C ASP A 26 7.77 -1.39 -15.56
N HIS A 27 7.49 -0.51 -14.60
CA HIS A 27 8.44 0.51 -14.16
C HIS A 27 9.80 -0.08 -13.77
N GLY A 28 9.84 -1.24 -13.11
CA GLY A 28 11.08 -1.85 -12.63
C GLY A 28 11.95 -2.34 -13.79
N ALA A 29 11.35 -3.09 -14.71
CA ALA A 29 12.01 -3.58 -15.92
C ALA A 29 12.47 -2.42 -16.80
N LEU A 30 11.64 -1.39 -16.97
CA LEU A 30 11.98 -0.21 -17.77
C LEU A 30 13.14 0.59 -17.14
N CYS A 31 13.13 0.79 -15.82
CA CYS A 31 14.24 1.41 -15.08
C CYS A 31 15.52 0.60 -15.24
N GLN A 32 15.44 -0.73 -15.13
CA GLN A 32 16.60 -1.60 -15.27
C GLN A 32 17.18 -1.51 -16.69
N GLU A 33 16.35 -1.66 -17.72
CA GLU A 33 16.79 -1.64 -19.11
C GLU A 33 17.38 -0.27 -19.50
N LEU A 34 16.77 0.83 -19.05
CA LEU A 34 17.32 2.18 -19.27
C LEU A 34 18.64 2.38 -18.52
N CYS A 35 18.78 1.87 -17.29
CA CYS A 35 20.04 1.90 -16.56
C CYS A 35 21.14 1.08 -17.27
N GLU A 36 20.78 -0.09 -17.81
CA GLU A 36 21.69 -0.95 -18.57
C GLU A 36 22.15 -0.25 -19.86
N MET A 37 21.23 0.40 -20.59
CA MET A 37 21.54 1.17 -21.80
C MET A 37 22.40 2.40 -21.53
N LEU A 38 22.13 3.15 -20.45
CA LEU A 38 22.97 4.27 -20.00
C LEU A 38 24.38 3.78 -19.60
N GLY A 39 24.45 2.56 -19.07
CA GLY A 39 25.68 1.86 -18.74
C GLY A 39 26.48 2.50 -17.61
N ALA A 40 27.61 1.84 -17.29
CA ALA A 40 28.48 2.27 -16.20
C ALA A 40 29.07 3.68 -16.43
N THR A 41 29.20 4.12 -17.67
CA THR A 41 29.80 5.42 -18.01
C THR A 41 28.97 6.59 -17.51
N VAL A 42 27.65 6.55 -17.66
CA VAL A 42 26.77 7.62 -17.17
C VAL A 42 26.61 7.52 -15.65
N LEU A 43 26.32 6.33 -15.14
CA LEU A 43 26.04 6.11 -13.71
C LEU A 43 27.27 6.32 -12.81
N LYS A 44 28.48 6.03 -13.30
CA LYS A 44 29.74 6.25 -12.56
C LYS A 44 30.49 7.51 -12.99
N GLY A 45 30.10 8.12 -14.12
CA GLY A 45 30.74 9.32 -14.65
C GLY A 45 30.54 10.54 -13.75
N LEU A 46 29.30 10.77 -13.29
CA LEU A 46 28.98 11.92 -12.43
C LEU A 46 29.76 11.88 -11.10
N PRO A 47 29.83 10.76 -10.35
CA PRO A 47 30.70 10.67 -9.17
C PRO A 47 32.17 10.94 -9.47
N ALA A 48 32.71 10.39 -10.56
CA ALA A 48 34.12 10.55 -10.91
C ALA A 48 34.48 12.00 -11.25
N ILE A 49 33.64 12.66 -12.06
CA ILE A 49 33.83 14.07 -12.44
C ILE A 49 33.64 14.98 -11.23
N SER A 50 32.57 14.77 -10.45
CA SER A 50 32.27 15.59 -9.27
C SER A 50 33.40 15.49 -8.25
N THR A 51 33.91 14.29 -7.98
CA THR A 51 35.06 14.08 -7.08
C THR A 51 36.27 14.88 -7.58
N LYS A 52 36.60 14.77 -8.87
CA LYS A 52 37.76 15.49 -9.45
C LYS A 52 37.61 17.00 -9.38
N GLN A 53 36.43 17.55 -9.64
CA GLN A 53 36.22 19.01 -9.63
C GLN A 53 36.14 19.57 -8.22
N LEU A 54 35.41 18.90 -7.32
CA LEU A 54 35.27 19.32 -5.92
C LEU A 54 36.58 19.21 -5.15
N ALA A 55 37.42 18.20 -5.46
CA ALA A 55 38.74 18.05 -4.85
C ALA A 55 39.67 19.24 -5.13
N LYS A 56 39.51 19.95 -6.26
CA LYS A 56 40.27 21.18 -6.55
C LYS A 56 39.98 22.30 -5.53
N ALA A 57 38.82 22.25 -4.89
CA ALA A 57 38.41 23.18 -3.84
C ALA A 57 38.55 22.58 -2.43
N GLY A 58 39.23 21.45 -2.27
CA GLY A 58 39.41 20.77 -0.97
C GLY A 58 38.17 20.03 -0.46
N VAL A 59 37.16 19.83 -1.31
CA VAL A 59 35.93 19.10 -0.96
C VAL A 59 36.06 17.64 -1.37
N SER A 60 35.93 16.73 -0.40
CA SER A 60 35.99 15.28 -0.63
C SER A 60 34.59 14.68 -0.71
N LEU A 61 34.34 13.86 -1.74
CA LEU A 61 33.10 13.09 -1.83
C LEU A 61 33.15 11.92 -0.84
N LEU A 62 32.19 11.87 0.09
CA LEU A 62 32.11 10.82 1.11
C LEU A 62 31.24 9.62 0.67
N GLY A 63 30.35 9.85 -0.29
CA GLY A 63 29.45 8.83 -0.83
C GLY A 63 28.59 9.40 -1.94
N HIS A 64 28.05 8.53 -2.77
CA HIS A 64 27.04 8.88 -3.76
C HIS A 64 25.95 7.81 -3.75
N HIS A 65 24.72 8.24 -3.98
CA HIS A 65 23.59 7.37 -4.20
C HIS A 65 22.96 7.82 -5.50
N HIS A 66 22.56 6.89 -6.35
CA HIS A 66 21.73 7.19 -7.51
C HIS A 66 20.46 6.37 -7.39
N HIS A 67 19.36 6.97 -7.81
CA HIS A 67 18.07 6.34 -7.90
C HIS A 67 17.56 6.61 -9.32
N ALA A 68 17.12 5.56 -10.01
CA ALA A 68 16.53 5.68 -11.33
C ALA A 68 15.03 5.47 -11.20
N THR A 69 14.28 6.41 -11.76
CA THR A 69 12.83 6.37 -11.84
C THR A 69 12.44 6.70 -13.26
N VAL A 70 11.49 5.96 -13.80
CA VAL A 70 10.93 6.22 -15.12
C VAL A 70 9.45 6.50 -14.98
N GLU A 71 9.01 7.62 -15.53
CA GLU A 71 7.61 7.99 -15.58
C GLU A 71 7.10 7.84 -17.01
N ASN A 72 6.04 7.07 -17.18
CA ASN A 72 5.31 7.03 -18.44
C ASN A 72 4.46 8.30 -18.54
N LEU A 73 4.98 9.30 -19.24
CA LEU A 73 4.31 10.58 -19.48
C LEU A 73 3.04 10.45 -20.33
N ALA A 74 2.85 9.31 -21.01
CA ALA A 74 1.65 8.99 -21.78
C ALA A 74 0.70 8.03 -21.04
N ALA A 75 0.93 7.75 -19.74
CA ALA A 75 0.10 6.85 -18.98
C ALA A 75 -1.37 7.30 -18.98
N PRO A 76 -2.32 6.40 -19.27
CA PRO A 76 -3.73 6.73 -19.18
C PRO A 76 -4.10 7.05 -17.72
N ALA A 77 -5.12 7.88 -17.55
CA ALA A 77 -5.67 8.12 -16.22
C ALA A 77 -6.17 6.80 -15.60
N LEU A 78 -5.85 6.60 -14.33
CA LEU A 78 -6.35 5.45 -13.57
C LEU A 78 -7.85 5.58 -13.31
N ASP A 79 -8.58 4.52 -13.60
CA ASP A 79 -10.00 4.43 -13.27
C ASP A 79 -10.20 4.35 -11.75
N ALA A 80 -10.97 5.29 -11.21
CA ALA A 80 -11.27 5.38 -9.78
C ALA A 80 -12.00 4.13 -9.25
N ALA A 81 -12.82 3.47 -10.08
CA ALA A 81 -13.51 2.25 -9.65
C ALA A 81 -12.52 1.10 -9.45
N THR A 82 -11.53 0.97 -10.34
CA THR A 82 -10.42 0.02 -10.20
C THR A 82 -9.59 0.29 -8.95
N VAL A 83 -9.25 1.55 -8.68
CA VAL A 83 -8.52 1.93 -7.46
C VAL A 83 -9.35 1.61 -6.21
N ALA A 84 -10.66 1.90 -6.21
CA ALA A 84 -11.56 1.64 -5.08
C ALA A 84 -11.60 0.15 -4.68
N ARG A 85 -11.42 -0.78 -5.63
CA ARG A 85 -11.41 -2.24 -5.36
C ARG A 85 -10.35 -2.66 -4.34
N VAL A 86 -9.20 -2.00 -4.33
CA VAL A 86 -8.07 -2.36 -3.45
C VAL A 86 -7.85 -1.38 -2.30
N THR A 87 -8.72 -0.36 -2.20
CA THR A 87 -8.55 0.79 -1.30
C THR A 87 -9.80 1.06 -0.47
N ALA A 88 -10.39 0.02 0.12
CA ALA A 88 -11.59 0.12 0.97
C ALA A 88 -11.46 1.08 2.18
N HIS A 89 -10.25 1.51 2.52
CA HIS A 89 -9.97 2.48 3.59
C HIS A 89 -9.85 3.91 3.10
N LEU A 90 -9.71 4.17 1.80
CA LEU A 90 -9.51 5.53 1.29
C LEU A 90 -10.83 6.27 1.08
N THR A 91 -10.82 7.57 1.37
CA THR A 91 -11.88 8.51 1.00
C THR A 91 -11.87 8.78 -0.51
N ASP A 92 -12.92 9.42 -1.03
CA ASP A 92 -12.98 9.76 -2.45
C ASP A 92 -11.87 10.72 -2.88
N ASP A 93 -11.53 11.69 -2.02
CA ASP A 93 -10.45 12.64 -2.27
C ASP A 93 -9.08 11.96 -2.31
N GLU A 94 -8.85 10.98 -1.42
CA GLU A 94 -7.62 10.20 -1.39
C GLU A 94 -7.51 9.25 -2.58
N ILE A 95 -8.62 8.65 -3.02
CA ILE A 95 -8.65 7.88 -4.27
C ILE A 95 -8.29 8.80 -5.44
N ALA A 96 -8.88 9.99 -5.52
CA ALA A 96 -8.56 10.94 -6.56
C ALA A 96 -7.08 11.36 -6.52
N GLN A 97 -6.51 11.56 -5.33
CA GLN A 97 -5.08 11.82 -5.16
C GLN A 97 -4.23 10.65 -5.64
N LEU A 98 -4.59 9.42 -5.27
CA LEU A 98 -3.88 8.21 -5.68
C LEU A 98 -3.92 8.02 -7.19
N CYS A 99 -5.07 8.23 -7.83
CA CYS A 99 -5.19 8.18 -9.29
C CYS A 99 -4.23 9.14 -9.98
N ARG A 100 -4.02 10.35 -9.43
CA ARG A 100 -3.10 11.34 -10.01
C ARG A 100 -1.64 10.96 -9.79
N SER A 101 -1.27 10.55 -8.58
CA SER A 101 0.15 10.31 -8.24
C SER A 101 0.68 8.98 -8.75
N ALA A 102 -0.18 7.97 -8.93
CA ALA A 102 0.22 6.62 -9.28
C ALA A 102 0.18 6.32 -10.79
N ALA A 103 -0.51 7.14 -11.60
CA ALA A 103 -0.74 6.85 -13.01
C ALA A 103 0.57 6.72 -13.81
N ALA A 104 1.53 7.63 -13.62
CA ALA A 104 2.76 7.68 -14.39
C ALA A 104 3.66 6.44 -14.21
N GLN A 105 3.51 5.70 -13.11
CA GLN A 105 4.33 4.53 -12.78
C GLN A 105 3.49 3.24 -12.68
N ALA A 106 2.22 3.31 -13.06
CA ALA A 106 1.29 2.20 -12.99
C ALA A 106 1.73 1.06 -13.94
N PRO A 107 1.88 -0.18 -13.44
CA PRO A 107 2.12 -1.34 -14.29
C PRO A 107 0.95 -1.59 -15.26
N SER A 108 1.25 -2.13 -16.44
CA SER A 108 0.26 -2.44 -17.47
C SER A 108 -0.54 -3.72 -17.19
N ALA A 109 0.03 -4.69 -16.46
CA ALA A 109 -0.64 -5.94 -16.11
C ALA A 109 -1.59 -5.75 -14.92
N GLU A 110 -2.82 -6.27 -15.00
CA GLU A 110 -3.88 -6.02 -14.01
C GLU A 110 -3.47 -6.45 -12.58
N ASP A 111 -2.95 -7.67 -12.41
CA ASP A 111 -2.57 -8.16 -11.07
C ASP A 111 -1.43 -7.34 -10.45
N ASP A 112 -0.47 -6.90 -11.27
CA ASP A 112 0.64 -6.06 -10.83
C ASP A 112 0.16 -4.65 -10.50
N LEU A 113 -0.78 -4.12 -11.28
CA LEU A 113 -1.45 -2.85 -11.04
C LEU A 113 -2.18 -2.87 -9.69
N LEU A 114 -3.01 -3.88 -9.43
CA LEU A 114 -3.75 -4.01 -8.17
C LEU A 114 -2.79 -4.09 -6.97
N ARG A 115 -1.71 -4.88 -7.06
CA ARG A 115 -0.68 -4.95 -6.03
C ARG A 115 0.08 -3.64 -5.85
N TYR A 116 0.38 -2.94 -6.94
CA TYR A 116 1.03 -1.62 -6.91
C TYR A 116 0.13 -0.57 -6.22
N LEU A 117 -1.12 -0.41 -6.67
CA LEU A 117 -2.10 0.52 -6.11
C LEU A 117 -2.33 0.26 -4.63
N ARG A 118 -2.41 -1.02 -4.24
CA ARG A 118 -2.54 -1.42 -2.85
C ARG A 118 -1.37 -0.93 -2.00
N ARG A 119 -0.13 -1.10 -2.47
CA ARG A 119 1.06 -0.60 -1.74
C ARG A 119 1.06 0.92 -1.63
N GLN A 120 0.72 1.62 -2.71
CA GLN A 120 0.66 3.08 -2.71
C GLN A 120 -0.41 3.62 -1.76
N ALA A 121 -1.59 2.99 -1.73
CA ALA A 121 -2.66 3.33 -0.80
C ALA A 121 -2.24 3.15 0.67
N LEU A 122 -1.58 2.03 0.99
CA LEU A 122 -1.08 1.77 2.35
C LEU A 122 0.01 2.75 2.77
N ALA A 123 0.80 3.28 1.84
CA ALA A 123 1.81 4.30 2.12
C ALA A 123 1.20 5.71 2.31
N MET A 124 0.02 5.96 1.72
CA MET A 124 -0.65 7.25 1.77
C MET A 124 -1.25 7.56 3.14
N VAL A 125 -1.80 6.55 3.82
CA VAL A 125 -2.51 6.71 5.09
C VAL A 125 -1.82 5.88 6.18
N GLY A 126 -1.18 6.56 7.12
CA GLY A 126 -0.46 5.93 8.24
C GLY A 126 -1.33 5.58 9.45
N GLU A 127 -2.60 5.98 9.47
CA GLU A 127 -3.53 5.73 10.57
C GLU A 127 -4.38 4.47 10.37
N TYR A 128 -4.83 3.88 11.48
CA TYR A 128 -5.81 2.81 11.44
C TYR A 128 -7.23 3.38 11.36
N ARG A 129 -7.95 3.01 10.31
CA ARG A 129 -9.37 3.37 10.13
C ARG A 129 -10.24 2.24 10.64
N LEU A 130 -10.78 2.43 11.83
CA LEU A 130 -11.49 1.41 12.59
C LEU A 130 -12.98 1.73 12.63
N VAL A 131 -13.82 0.74 12.37
CA VAL A 131 -15.27 0.83 12.59
C VAL A 131 -15.71 -0.21 13.63
N PRO A 132 -16.59 0.15 14.59
CA PRO A 132 -17.17 -0.82 15.53
C PRO A 132 -17.90 -1.95 14.79
N CYS A 133 -17.76 -3.17 15.26
CA CYS A 133 -18.41 -4.34 14.68
C CYS A 133 -18.76 -5.38 15.73
N ARG A 134 -19.71 -6.25 15.40
CA ARG A 134 -20.09 -7.42 16.18
C ARG A 134 -19.90 -8.69 15.36
N LEU A 135 -19.44 -9.74 16.01
CA LEU A 135 -19.20 -11.04 15.38
C LEU A 135 -20.10 -12.09 16.00
N LYS A 136 -20.64 -12.98 15.17
CA LYS A 136 -21.35 -14.18 15.63
C LYS A 136 -20.50 -15.41 15.36
N ALA A 137 -19.95 -15.99 16.42
CA ALA A 137 -19.02 -17.11 16.33
C ALA A 137 -19.33 -18.19 17.38
N LEU A 138 -18.88 -19.40 17.10
CA LEU A 138 -18.84 -20.53 18.02
C LEU A 138 -17.52 -20.52 18.77
N GLN A 139 -17.58 -20.66 20.10
CA GLN A 139 -16.42 -20.97 20.92
C GLN A 139 -15.98 -22.41 20.71
N SER A 140 -14.76 -22.77 21.13
CA SER A 140 -14.25 -24.14 21.06
C SER A 140 -15.10 -25.14 21.85
N SER A 141 -15.89 -24.69 22.84
CA SER A 141 -16.89 -25.49 23.56
C SER A 141 -18.14 -25.82 22.73
N GLY A 142 -18.31 -25.18 21.57
CA GLY A 142 -19.55 -25.24 20.76
C GLY A 142 -20.60 -24.19 21.15
N THR A 143 -20.36 -23.38 22.18
CA THR A 143 -21.27 -22.30 22.60
C THR A 143 -21.26 -21.17 21.58
N ALA A 144 -22.44 -20.73 21.11
CA ALA A 144 -22.56 -19.53 20.29
C ALA A 144 -22.35 -18.28 21.13
N SER A 145 -21.62 -17.31 20.59
CA SER A 145 -21.31 -16.05 21.26
C SER A 145 -21.33 -14.89 20.27
N GLU A 146 -21.81 -13.76 20.77
CA GLU A 146 -21.71 -12.49 20.10
C GLU A 146 -20.53 -11.71 20.72
N LEU A 147 -19.59 -11.28 19.88
CA LEU A 147 -18.33 -10.69 20.30
C LEU A 147 -18.23 -9.28 19.74
N GLU A 148 -17.90 -8.31 20.58
CA GLU A 148 -17.67 -6.94 20.14
C GLU A 148 -16.20 -6.74 19.77
N GLY A 149 -15.97 -5.87 18.80
CA GLY A 149 -14.64 -5.53 18.33
C GLY A 149 -14.64 -4.42 17.31
N ARG A 150 -13.50 -4.22 16.66
CA ARG A 150 -13.27 -3.19 15.65
C ARG A 150 -12.73 -3.79 14.37
N LEU A 151 -13.40 -3.50 13.25
CA LEU A 151 -12.95 -3.85 11.92
C LEU A 151 -12.01 -2.75 11.40
N ASN A 152 -10.81 -3.15 11.01
CA ASN A 152 -9.82 -2.29 10.38
C ASN A 152 -10.04 -2.24 8.87
N LEU A 153 -10.49 -1.10 8.35
CA LEU A 153 -10.74 -0.91 6.93
C LEU A 153 -9.45 -0.98 6.10
N THR A 154 -8.30 -0.66 6.72
CA THR A 154 -7.00 -0.63 6.04
C THR A 154 -6.61 -2.01 5.58
N ASN A 155 -6.70 -3.04 6.42
CA ASN A 155 -6.21 -4.40 6.12
C ASN A 155 -7.24 -5.51 6.33
N GLY A 156 -8.48 -5.17 6.72
CA GLY A 156 -9.56 -6.12 6.96
C GLY A 156 -9.47 -6.88 8.29
N SER A 157 -8.45 -6.64 9.11
CA SER A 157 -8.32 -7.31 10.41
C SER A 157 -9.45 -6.92 11.36
N VAL A 158 -9.93 -7.88 12.14
CA VAL A 158 -10.92 -7.66 13.18
C VAL A 158 -10.27 -7.83 14.54
N MET A 159 -10.25 -6.76 15.32
CA MET A 159 -9.67 -6.72 16.66
C MET A 159 -10.78 -6.84 17.69
N LEU A 160 -10.80 -7.95 18.43
CA LEU A 160 -11.77 -8.13 19.51
C LEU A 160 -11.45 -7.22 20.70
N ASP A 161 -12.52 -6.79 21.36
CA ASP A 161 -12.42 -6.04 22.60
C ASP A 161 -11.76 -6.89 23.71
N GLU A 162 -11.22 -6.21 24.72
CA GLU A 162 -10.40 -6.83 25.76
C GLU A 162 -11.10 -7.99 26.48
N ALA A 163 -12.42 -7.88 26.69
CA ALA A 163 -13.25 -8.90 27.30
C ALA A 163 -13.24 -10.24 26.53
N PHE A 164 -13.00 -10.21 25.22
CA PHE A 164 -13.13 -11.36 24.33
C PHE A 164 -11.78 -11.88 23.81
N ARG A 165 -10.66 -11.21 24.08
CA ARG A 165 -9.32 -11.61 23.60
C ARG A 165 -8.91 -13.01 24.04
N LYS A 166 -9.36 -13.46 25.21
CA LYS A 166 -9.03 -14.80 25.76
C LYS A 166 -9.96 -15.91 25.27
N ILE A 167 -11.00 -15.58 24.49
CA ILE A 167 -11.94 -16.57 23.98
C ILE A 167 -11.26 -17.39 22.89
N ARG A 168 -11.41 -18.71 23.01
CA ARG A 168 -10.99 -19.64 21.98
C ARG A 168 -12.18 -19.96 21.08
N LEU A 169 -12.03 -19.63 19.81
CA LEU A 169 -13.04 -19.86 18.77
C LEU A 169 -12.85 -21.23 18.12
N LYS A 170 -13.96 -21.83 17.67
CA LYS A 170 -13.96 -23.09 16.93
C LYS A 170 -13.32 -22.90 15.54
N GLY A 171 -12.34 -23.72 15.19
CA GLY A 171 -11.57 -23.55 13.94
C GLY A 171 -12.31 -23.97 12.66
N ASP A 172 -13.19 -24.96 12.77
CA ASP A 172 -13.94 -25.60 11.67
C ASP A 172 -15.35 -25.02 11.47
N GLN A 173 -15.66 -23.86 12.06
CA GLN A 173 -17.00 -23.26 12.00
C GLN A 173 -17.33 -22.56 10.66
N GLY A 174 -16.40 -22.53 9.72
CA GLY A 174 -16.54 -21.77 8.48
C GLY A 174 -16.42 -20.25 8.68
N PRO A 175 -16.86 -19.44 7.70
CA PRO A 175 -16.79 -17.98 7.78
C PRO A 175 -17.62 -17.42 8.92
N ILE A 176 -17.03 -16.51 9.69
CA ILE A 176 -17.66 -15.84 10.83
C ILE A 176 -18.37 -14.59 10.33
N ALA A 177 -19.65 -14.45 10.68
CA ALA A 177 -20.45 -13.28 10.33
C ALA A 177 -19.98 -12.06 11.12
N VAL A 178 -19.68 -10.97 10.41
CA VAL A 178 -19.31 -9.66 10.97
C VAL A 178 -20.38 -8.65 10.58
N SER A 179 -21.02 -8.07 11.57
CA SER A 179 -22.03 -7.03 11.42
C SER A 179 -21.45 -5.69 11.83
N VAL A 180 -21.61 -4.67 11.00
CA VAL A 180 -21.25 -3.29 11.30
C VAL A 180 -22.55 -2.50 11.39
N GLU A 181 -22.75 -1.75 12.48
CA GLU A 181 -23.95 -0.95 12.63
C GLU A 181 -24.03 0.12 11.51
N GLY A 182 -25.19 0.25 10.88
CA GLY A 182 -25.37 1.12 9.72
C GLY A 182 -24.91 0.53 8.37
N LEU A 183 -24.34 -0.68 8.35
CA LEU A 183 -24.08 -1.45 7.14
C LEU A 183 -25.18 -2.50 6.96
N ALA A 184 -25.88 -2.48 5.82
CA ALA A 184 -26.94 -3.46 5.53
C ALA A 184 -26.40 -4.87 5.24
N ALA A 185 -25.15 -4.97 4.79
CA ALA A 185 -24.49 -6.23 4.46
C ALA A 185 -23.82 -6.87 5.68
N VAL A 186 -23.82 -8.20 5.71
CA VAL A 186 -23.04 -8.98 6.67
C VAL A 186 -21.72 -9.37 6.00
N LEU A 187 -20.63 -8.86 6.55
CA LEU A 187 -19.28 -9.21 6.11
C LEU A 187 -18.90 -10.60 6.64
N ARG A 188 -17.92 -11.23 5.99
CA ARG A 188 -17.45 -12.57 6.37
C ARG A 188 -15.97 -12.51 6.73
N ALA A 189 -15.66 -12.87 7.96
CA ALA A 189 -14.30 -13.01 8.44
C ALA A 189 -13.86 -14.48 8.44
N THR A 190 -12.59 -14.69 8.11
CA THR A 190 -11.91 -15.98 8.25
C THR A 190 -11.12 -15.99 9.54
N LEU A 191 -11.18 -17.10 10.28
CA LEU A 191 -10.33 -17.36 11.43
C LEU A 191 -9.06 -18.09 10.97
N SER A 192 -7.91 -17.43 11.03
CA SER A 192 -6.62 -18.02 10.61
C SER A 192 -5.85 -18.67 11.76
N GLY A 193 -6.30 -18.50 13.00
CA GLY A 193 -5.69 -19.10 14.18
C GLY A 193 -5.86 -18.26 15.45
N HIS A 194 -5.04 -18.56 16.44
CA HIS A 194 -5.00 -17.83 17.72
C HIS A 194 -3.57 -17.41 18.02
N THR A 195 -3.42 -16.18 18.51
CA THR A 195 -2.16 -15.63 19.01
C THR A 195 -2.28 -15.36 20.50
N LEU A 196 -1.18 -14.91 21.12
CA LEU A 196 -1.18 -14.48 22.53
C LEU A 196 -2.18 -13.35 22.82
N SER A 197 -2.51 -12.53 21.82
CA SER A 197 -3.47 -11.42 21.93
C SER A 197 -4.91 -11.80 21.54
N GLY A 198 -5.15 -13.05 21.12
CA GLY A 198 -6.48 -13.58 20.82
C GLY A 198 -6.63 -14.16 19.40
N PRO A 199 -7.87 -14.41 18.95
CA PRO A 199 -8.14 -14.96 17.62
C PRO A 199 -7.71 -13.99 16.51
N VAL A 200 -7.14 -14.54 15.45
CA VAL A 200 -6.74 -13.80 14.26
C VAL A 200 -7.87 -13.89 13.24
N LEU A 201 -8.59 -12.78 13.08
CA LEU A 201 -9.77 -12.66 12.24
C LEU A 201 -9.53 -11.62 11.14
N ALA A 202 -9.87 -11.95 9.91
CA ALA A 202 -9.73 -11.03 8.78
C ALA A 202 -10.91 -11.14 7.81
N VAL A 203 -11.42 -9.99 7.37
CA VAL A 203 -12.32 -9.85 6.23
C VAL A 203 -11.47 -9.52 5.01
N GLU A 204 -11.65 -10.25 3.91
CA GLU A 204 -10.93 -9.95 2.67
C GLU A 204 -11.24 -8.54 2.17
N VAL A 205 -10.22 -7.83 1.68
CA VAL A 205 -10.35 -6.43 1.22
C VAL A 205 -11.35 -6.33 0.06
N ASP A 206 -11.34 -7.32 -0.84
CA ASP A 206 -12.29 -7.40 -1.95
C ASP A 206 -13.74 -7.53 -1.49
N HIS A 207 -13.96 -8.04 -0.27
CA HIS A 207 -15.29 -8.12 0.34
C HIS A 207 -15.68 -6.80 1.04
N LEU A 208 -14.72 -5.96 1.41
CA LEU A 208 -14.96 -4.62 1.97
C LEU A 208 -15.23 -3.58 0.88
N ALA A 209 -14.54 -3.68 -0.25
CA ALA A 209 -14.54 -2.67 -1.31
C ALA A 209 -15.95 -2.27 -1.82
N PRO A 210 -16.90 -3.20 -2.04
CA PRO A 210 -18.26 -2.85 -2.46
C PRO A 210 -19.02 -1.97 -1.43
N HIS A 211 -18.61 -2.04 -0.16
CA HIS A 211 -19.23 -1.33 0.95
C HIS A 211 -18.44 -0.08 1.38
N ARG A 212 -17.35 0.25 0.67
CA ARG A 212 -16.45 1.37 1.01
C ARG A 212 -17.19 2.68 1.33
N PRO A 213 -18.14 3.18 0.51
CA PRO A 213 -18.77 4.47 0.80
C PRO A 213 -19.47 4.49 2.16
N GLN A 214 -20.14 3.40 2.53
CA GLN A 214 -20.83 3.26 3.82
C GLN A 214 -19.83 3.10 4.96
N LEU A 215 -18.81 2.26 4.79
CA LEU A 215 -17.77 2.02 5.79
C LEU A 215 -16.96 3.30 6.11
N ILE A 216 -16.61 4.08 5.10
CA ILE A 216 -15.92 5.37 5.26
C ILE A 216 -16.82 6.37 5.97
N ALA A 217 -18.09 6.47 5.59
CA ALA A 217 -19.03 7.36 6.25
C ALA A 217 -19.24 7.00 7.73
N LEU A 218 -19.24 5.71 8.08
CA LEU A 218 -19.30 5.24 9.46
C LEU A 218 -18.04 5.63 10.24
N TRP A 219 -16.85 5.37 9.68
CA TRP A 219 -15.59 5.75 10.30
C TRP A 219 -15.49 7.27 10.55
N GLN A 220 -15.94 8.09 9.60
CA GLN A 220 -15.91 9.56 9.74
C GLN A 220 -16.85 10.11 10.81
N ARG A 221 -17.85 9.33 11.25
CA ARG A 221 -18.81 9.74 12.29
C ARG A 221 -18.33 9.47 13.71
N GLY A 222 -17.35 8.58 13.90
CA GLY A 222 -16.86 8.14 15.20
C GLY A 222 -17.59 6.92 15.73
#